data_AF-A0A8I6YBQ7-F1
#
_entry.id   AF-A0A8I6YBQ7-F1
#
_cell.length_a   1.000
_cell.length_b   1.000
_cell.length_c   1.000
_cell.angle_alpha   90.00
_cell.angle_beta   90.00
_cell.angle_gamma   90.00
#
_symmetry.space_group_name_H-M   'P 1'
#
loop_
_entity.id
_entity.type
_entity.pdbx_description
1 polymer ?
#
loop_
_entity_poly.entity_id
_entity_poly.type
_entity_poly.pdbx_seq_one_letter_code
_entity_poly.pdbx_strand_id
1 'polypeptide(L)'
;MASRSSSLLQLLVVAVAAAQFLGSEAGGISIYWGQNGGEGTLAETCATGNYKFVNLAFLAAFGNGQPPVLNLAGHCDPTNGGCANLSSDIKACQSRGVKVILSIGGGAGSYYLSSTQDAKNVATYLWNNYLGGKSSSRPLGDAVLDGIDFDIEGGTPLHWDDLARFLKGYSNSGRRVYLTAAPQCPFPDAWVGGALNTGLFDYVWVQFYNNAPCQYTSGSTTNLADAWKQWLTVPAKQIFLGLPASPQAAGSGFIPADDLKSDVLPLIKSTGKYGGIMLWSKYYDDQDGYSSSVKSDV
;
A
#
# COMPACT_ATOMS: atom_id res chain seq x y z
N MET A 1 5.37 29.74 -53.28
CA MET A 1 5.34 30.10 -51.85
C MET A 1 4.07 29.49 -51.23
N ALA A 2 4.02 28.17 -51.02
CA ALA A 2 2.89 27.47 -50.40
C ALA A 2 3.30 26.00 -50.14
N SER A 3 3.81 25.68 -48.95
CA SER A 3 4.05 24.29 -48.54
C SER A 3 4.45 24.18 -47.05
N ARG A 4 5.04 25.22 -46.46
CA ARG A 4 5.49 25.17 -45.05
C ARG A 4 4.38 25.26 -43.99
N SER A 5 3.19 25.77 -44.35
CA SER A 5 2.09 25.96 -43.38
C SER A 5 1.37 24.66 -43.01
N SER A 6 1.30 23.68 -43.93
CA SER A 6 0.56 22.43 -43.73
C SER A 6 1.25 21.46 -42.77
N SER A 7 2.59 21.40 -42.78
CA SER A 7 3.37 20.52 -41.90
C SER A 7 3.36 20.96 -40.43
N LEU A 8 3.27 22.28 -40.17
CA LEU A 8 3.17 22.81 -38.80
C LEU A 8 1.81 22.50 -38.17
N LEU A 9 0.72 22.56 -38.95
CA LEU A 9 -0.61 22.19 -38.48
C LEU A 9 -0.71 20.68 -38.15
N GLN A 10 -0.10 19.83 -38.98
CA GLN A 10 -0.08 18.37 -38.76
C GLN A 10 0.73 17.97 -37.52
N LEU A 11 1.89 18.61 -37.28
CA LEU A 11 2.65 18.38 -36.04
C LEU A 11 1.90 18.85 -34.79
N LEU A 12 1.17 19.96 -34.86
CA LEU A 12 0.38 20.47 -33.74
C LEU A 12 -0.78 19.54 -33.39
N VAL A 13 -1.46 18.97 -34.38
CA VAL A 13 -2.57 18.02 -34.17
C VAL A 13 -2.08 16.70 -33.58
N VAL A 14 -0.90 16.20 -34.00
CA VAL A 14 -0.29 15.01 -33.40
C VAL A 14 0.18 15.28 -31.96
N ALA A 15 0.72 16.46 -31.66
CA ALA A 15 1.10 16.84 -30.30
C ALA A 15 -0.11 17.01 -29.36
N VAL A 16 -1.22 17.56 -29.86
CA VAL A 16 -2.47 17.69 -29.09
C VAL A 16 -3.16 16.33 -28.89
N ALA A 17 -3.14 15.45 -29.90
CA ALA A 17 -3.64 14.08 -29.77
C ALA A 17 -2.78 13.24 -28.80
N ALA A 18 -1.45 13.42 -28.80
CA ALA A 18 -0.56 12.78 -27.83
C ALA A 18 -0.72 13.34 -26.41
N ALA A 19 -1.07 14.63 -26.26
CA ALA A 19 -1.39 15.24 -24.97
C ALA A 19 -2.73 14.75 -24.38
N GLN A 20 -3.66 14.27 -25.21
CA GLN A 20 -4.90 13.63 -24.76
C GLN A 20 -4.72 12.18 -24.28
N PHE A 21 -3.53 11.59 -24.50
CA PHE A 21 -3.11 10.33 -23.88
C PHE A 21 -2.22 10.53 -22.64
N LEU A 22 -2.22 11.72 -22.04
CA LEU A 22 -2.08 11.80 -20.59
C LEU A 22 -3.39 11.26 -20.01
N GLY A 23 -3.56 9.94 -20.09
CA GLY A 23 -4.62 9.26 -19.39
C GLY A 23 -4.56 9.77 -17.97
N SER A 24 -5.68 10.34 -17.49
CA SER A 24 -5.90 10.36 -16.05
C SER A 24 -5.68 8.91 -15.64
N GLU A 25 -4.55 8.60 -15.01
CA GLU A 25 -4.40 7.28 -14.43
C GLU A 25 -5.53 7.20 -13.41
N ALA A 26 -6.56 6.42 -13.75
CA ALA A 26 -7.63 6.09 -12.83
C ALA A 26 -6.96 5.57 -11.54
N GLY A 27 -7.52 5.93 -10.39
CA GLY A 27 -6.99 5.48 -9.12
C GLY A 27 -6.90 3.95 -9.07
N GLY A 28 -6.03 3.41 -8.23
CA GLY A 28 -6.00 1.99 -7.93
C GLY A 28 -6.67 1.68 -6.60
N ILE A 29 -7.14 0.45 -6.43
CA ILE A 29 -7.48 -0.07 -5.10
C ILE A 29 -6.29 -0.88 -4.57
N SER A 30 -5.84 -0.54 -3.37
CA SER A 30 -4.94 -1.38 -2.57
C SER A 30 -5.76 -2.17 -1.55
N ILE A 31 -5.44 -3.44 -1.31
CA ILE A 31 -6.16 -4.29 -0.35
C ILE A 31 -5.18 -4.99 0.59
N TYR A 32 -5.52 -5.09 1.87
CA TYR A 32 -4.82 -5.97 2.82
C TYR A 32 -5.39 -7.39 2.79
N TRP A 33 -4.51 -8.39 2.72
CA TRP A 33 -4.84 -9.81 2.71
C TRP A 33 -3.92 -10.58 3.66
N GLY A 34 -4.44 -11.60 4.33
CA GLY A 34 -3.65 -12.54 5.14
C GLY A 34 -4.10 -12.63 6.60
N GLN A 35 -5.05 -11.81 7.06
CA GLN A 35 -5.44 -11.77 8.47
C GLN A 35 -6.76 -12.51 8.77
N ASN A 36 -7.36 -13.16 7.79
CA ASN A 36 -8.49 -14.06 8.01
C ASN A 36 -8.49 -15.23 7.02
N GLY A 37 -8.40 -16.46 7.52
CA GLY A 37 -8.39 -17.66 6.68
C GLY A 37 -9.66 -17.87 5.83
N GLY A 38 -10.75 -17.14 6.14
CA GLY A 38 -11.99 -17.14 5.37
C GLY A 38 -12.04 -16.15 4.20
N GLU A 39 -10.96 -15.41 3.90
CA GLU A 39 -10.94 -14.35 2.86
C GLU A 39 -10.50 -14.82 1.46
N GLY A 40 -10.49 -16.14 1.26
CA GLY A 40 -10.05 -16.79 0.03
C GLY A 40 -8.54 -16.73 -0.18
N THR A 41 -8.08 -17.41 -1.22
CA THR A 41 -6.66 -17.46 -1.59
C THR A 41 -6.17 -16.12 -2.15
N LEU A 42 -4.85 -15.94 -2.16
CA LEU A 42 -4.24 -14.75 -2.76
C LEU A 42 -4.46 -14.74 -4.29
N ALA A 43 -4.43 -15.91 -4.94
CA ALA A 43 -4.74 -16.02 -6.37
C ALA A 43 -6.19 -15.59 -6.70
N GLU A 44 -7.17 -16.02 -5.91
CA GLU A 44 -8.58 -15.61 -6.06
C GLU A 44 -8.74 -14.11 -5.83
N THR A 45 -8.09 -13.57 -4.81
CA THR A 45 -8.07 -12.13 -4.52
C THR A 45 -7.63 -11.32 -5.74
N CYS A 46 -6.51 -11.70 -6.36
CA CYS A 46 -6.02 -11.03 -7.56
C CYS A 46 -6.85 -11.32 -8.82
N ALA A 47 -7.55 -12.46 -8.88
CA ALA A 47 -8.40 -12.82 -10.01
C ALA A 47 -9.69 -11.98 -10.10
N THR A 48 -10.11 -11.33 -9.02
CA THR A 48 -11.22 -10.35 -9.02
C THR A 48 -10.98 -9.20 -10.02
N GLY A 49 -9.71 -8.86 -10.25
CA GLY A 49 -9.31 -7.70 -11.05
C GLY A 49 -9.65 -6.36 -10.41
N ASN A 50 -10.03 -6.32 -9.12
CA ASN A 50 -10.38 -5.09 -8.41
C ASN A 50 -9.15 -4.32 -7.91
N TYR A 51 -8.03 -5.01 -7.69
CA TYR A 51 -6.91 -4.45 -6.94
C TYR A 51 -5.68 -4.23 -7.82
N LYS A 52 -5.02 -3.07 -7.64
CA LYS A 52 -3.72 -2.74 -8.24
C LYS A 52 -2.56 -3.17 -7.32
N PHE A 53 -2.83 -3.27 -6.02
CA PHE A 53 -1.87 -3.66 -4.98
C PHE A 53 -2.54 -4.63 -3.99
N VAL A 54 -1.79 -5.64 -3.55
CA VAL A 54 -2.15 -6.51 -2.43
C VAL A 54 -1.03 -6.48 -1.39
N ASN A 55 -1.38 -6.10 -0.17
CA ASN A 55 -0.48 -6.06 0.98
C ASN A 55 -0.64 -7.33 1.80
N LEU A 56 0.40 -8.15 1.86
CA LEU A 56 0.45 -9.38 2.65
C LEU A 56 0.68 -9.01 4.12
N ALA A 57 -0.37 -9.11 4.92
CA ALA A 57 -0.40 -8.80 6.33
C ALA A 57 -0.26 -10.07 7.17
N PHE A 58 0.79 -10.27 7.96
CA PHE A 58 1.93 -9.37 8.23
C PHE A 58 3.23 -10.12 8.56
N LEU A 59 4.38 -9.48 8.37
CA LEU A 59 5.54 -9.75 9.21
C LEU A 59 5.33 -9.06 10.58
N ALA A 60 4.72 -9.79 11.50
CA ALA A 60 4.17 -9.29 12.76
C ALA A 60 5.20 -9.19 13.89
N ALA A 61 6.38 -9.79 13.78
CA ALA A 61 7.47 -9.56 14.73
C ALA A 61 8.83 -9.50 14.04
N PHE A 62 9.71 -8.58 14.46
CA PHE A 62 11.08 -8.39 13.95
C PHE A 62 11.82 -7.28 14.73
N GLY A 63 13.13 -7.13 14.50
CA GLY A 63 13.97 -6.10 15.14
C GLY A 63 14.41 -6.51 16.55
N ASN A 64 15.23 -5.71 17.22
CA ASN A 64 15.82 -6.00 18.54
C ASN A 64 16.38 -7.43 18.72
N GLY A 65 16.93 -8.02 17.66
CA GLY A 65 17.48 -9.38 17.69
C GLY A 65 16.48 -10.52 17.84
N GLN A 66 15.16 -10.27 17.89
CA GLN A 66 14.17 -11.36 17.85
C GLN A 66 14.07 -11.98 16.45
N PRO A 67 13.81 -13.29 16.35
CA PRO A 67 13.53 -13.95 15.07
C PRO A 67 12.29 -13.31 14.41
N PRO A 68 12.35 -12.96 13.11
CA PRO A 68 11.18 -12.42 12.46
C PRO A 68 10.05 -13.45 12.30
N VAL A 69 8.81 -13.04 12.55
CA VAL A 69 7.62 -13.90 12.51
C VAL A 69 6.63 -13.39 11.47
N LEU A 70 6.37 -14.23 10.46
CA LEU A 70 5.26 -14.05 9.54
C LEU A 70 3.97 -14.57 10.20
N ASN A 71 2.87 -13.85 10.08
CA ASN A 71 1.56 -14.30 10.51
C ASN A 71 0.58 -14.08 9.37
N LEU A 72 -0.01 -15.17 8.86
CA LEU A 72 -1.07 -15.15 7.85
C LEU A 72 -2.34 -15.81 8.38
N ALA A 73 -2.65 -15.56 9.67
CA ALA A 73 -3.80 -16.11 10.37
C ALA A 73 -4.02 -17.61 10.09
N GLY A 74 -5.18 -17.98 9.54
CA GLY A 74 -5.54 -19.36 9.22
C GLY A 74 -5.12 -19.86 7.84
N HIS A 75 -4.39 -19.07 7.03
CA HIS A 75 -4.04 -19.44 5.66
C HIS A 75 -2.97 -20.53 5.58
N CYS A 76 -1.91 -20.39 6.39
CA CYS A 76 -0.80 -21.32 6.43
C CYS A 76 0.06 -21.10 7.69
N ASP A 77 0.80 -22.13 8.10
CA ASP A 77 1.83 -22.02 9.12
C ASP A 77 3.19 -21.81 8.44
N PRO A 78 3.90 -20.68 8.67
CA PRO A 78 5.20 -20.44 8.06
C PRO A 78 6.31 -21.34 8.61
N THR A 79 6.07 -22.01 9.75
CA THR A 79 7.03 -22.94 10.35
C THR A 79 7.38 -24.04 9.36
N ASN A 80 8.68 -24.35 9.25
CA ASN A 80 9.20 -25.36 8.33
C ASN A 80 8.77 -25.18 6.86
N GLY A 81 8.46 -23.94 6.43
CA GLY A 81 8.12 -23.62 5.05
C GLY A 81 6.67 -23.92 4.65
N GLY A 82 5.75 -24.08 5.61
CA GLY A 82 4.34 -24.39 5.31
C GLY A 82 3.59 -23.32 4.51
N CYS A 83 4.13 -22.09 4.43
CA CYS A 83 3.61 -21.01 3.57
C CYS A 83 4.29 -20.91 2.20
N ALA A 84 5.23 -21.78 1.84
CA ALA A 84 6.00 -21.64 0.60
C ALA A 84 5.15 -21.75 -0.68
N ASN A 85 4.00 -22.42 -0.60
CA ASN A 85 3.07 -22.58 -1.73
C ASN A 85 2.45 -21.25 -2.19
N LEU A 86 2.42 -20.21 -1.34
CA LEU A 86 1.97 -18.87 -1.71
C LEU A 86 2.81 -18.26 -2.85
N SER A 87 4.03 -18.76 -3.12
CA SER A 87 4.84 -18.33 -4.26
C SER A 87 4.07 -18.40 -5.58
N SER A 88 3.25 -19.45 -5.77
CA SER A 88 2.46 -19.62 -6.99
C SER A 88 1.37 -18.56 -7.13
N ASP A 89 0.67 -18.25 -6.05
CA ASP A 89 -0.35 -17.19 -5.98
C ASP A 89 0.26 -15.80 -6.20
N ILE A 90 1.42 -15.51 -5.58
CA ILE A 90 2.15 -14.25 -5.77
C ILE A 90 2.48 -14.07 -7.25
N LYS A 91 3.02 -15.11 -7.91
CA LYS A 91 3.33 -15.09 -9.35
C LYS A 91 2.06 -14.92 -10.19
N ALA A 92 0.93 -15.50 -9.79
CA ALA A 92 -0.36 -15.34 -10.45
C ALA A 92 -0.92 -13.91 -10.34
N CYS A 93 -0.71 -13.24 -9.19
CA CYS A 93 -1.02 -11.81 -9.03
C CYS A 93 -0.14 -10.94 -9.91
N GLN A 94 1.18 -11.16 -9.86
CA GLN A 94 2.16 -10.37 -10.61
C GLN A 94 1.96 -10.51 -12.13
N SER A 95 1.58 -11.68 -12.64
CA SER A 95 1.26 -11.88 -14.06
C SER A 95 0.03 -11.10 -14.53
N ARG A 96 -0.85 -10.70 -13.60
CA ARG A 96 -2.01 -9.82 -13.82
C ARG A 96 -1.68 -8.33 -13.64
N GLY A 97 -0.41 -8.00 -13.37
CA GLY A 97 0.03 -6.63 -13.12
C GLY A 97 -0.27 -6.12 -11.70
N VAL A 98 -0.76 -6.97 -10.81
CA VAL A 98 -0.99 -6.64 -9.40
C VAL A 98 0.35 -6.67 -8.66
N LYS A 99 0.68 -5.58 -7.95
CA LYS A 99 1.87 -5.58 -7.09
C LYS A 99 1.58 -6.28 -5.78
N VAL A 100 2.44 -7.20 -5.40
CA VAL A 100 2.32 -7.92 -4.12
C VAL A 100 3.42 -7.45 -3.19
N ILE A 101 3.03 -6.87 -2.06
CA ILE A 101 3.90 -6.13 -1.14
C ILE A 101 3.80 -6.80 0.23
N LEU A 102 4.94 -7.06 0.90
CA LEU A 102 4.91 -7.55 2.28
C LEU A 102 4.66 -6.37 3.21
N SER A 103 3.62 -6.45 4.04
CA SER A 103 3.42 -5.50 5.11
C SER A 103 4.12 -5.95 6.38
N ILE A 104 4.89 -5.05 6.98
CA ILE A 104 5.57 -5.25 8.25
C ILE A 104 4.85 -4.44 9.33
N GLY A 105 4.65 -5.06 10.49
CA GLY A 105 4.01 -4.41 11.63
C GLY A 105 2.59 -4.92 11.89
N GLY A 106 1.62 -4.01 11.79
CA GLY A 106 0.21 -4.19 12.15
C GLY A 106 -0.06 -4.02 13.65
N GLY A 107 -1.32 -3.78 14.03
CA GLY A 107 -1.71 -3.41 15.40
C GLY A 107 -1.52 -4.47 16.51
N ALA A 108 -1.23 -5.74 16.18
CA ALA A 108 -1.13 -6.84 17.15
C ALA A 108 0.28 -7.46 17.30
N GLY A 109 1.28 -6.91 16.60
CA GLY A 109 2.63 -7.46 16.54
C GLY A 109 3.57 -7.04 17.66
N SER A 110 4.79 -7.61 17.66
CA SER A 110 5.90 -7.21 18.54
C SER A 110 7.06 -6.78 17.67
N TYR A 111 7.28 -5.49 17.48
CA TYR A 111 8.33 -4.98 16.60
C TYR A 111 8.81 -3.61 17.05
N TYR A 112 10.12 -3.39 16.94
CA TYR A 112 10.75 -2.08 17.01
C TYR A 112 12.20 -2.20 16.53
N LEU A 113 12.83 -1.08 16.18
CA LEU A 113 14.22 -1.04 15.76
C LEU A 113 15.06 -0.40 16.85
N SER A 114 16.05 -1.11 17.38
CA SER A 114 16.86 -0.64 18.52
C SER A 114 18.03 0.24 18.13
N SER A 115 18.41 0.23 16.85
CA SER A 115 19.52 1.01 16.30
C SER A 115 19.47 1.04 14.77
N THR A 116 20.25 1.93 14.14
CA THR A 116 20.50 1.90 12.69
C THR A 116 21.08 0.55 12.22
N GLN A 117 21.91 -0.10 13.04
CA GLN A 117 22.45 -1.42 12.70
C GLN A 117 21.36 -2.49 12.72
N ASP A 118 20.42 -2.41 13.67
CA ASP A 118 19.26 -3.29 13.71
C ASP A 118 18.35 -3.07 12.49
N ALA A 119 18.11 -1.81 12.11
CA ALA A 119 17.41 -1.48 10.86
C ALA A 119 18.09 -2.10 9.62
N LYS A 120 19.43 -2.06 9.55
CA LYS A 120 20.20 -2.71 8.48
C LYS A 120 20.06 -4.24 8.50
N ASN A 121 20.05 -4.84 9.68
CA ASN A 121 19.87 -6.29 9.83
C ASN A 121 18.48 -6.71 9.34
N VAL A 122 17.44 -5.98 9.74
CA VAL A 122 16.06 -6.19 9.27
C VAL A 122 15.96 -5.98 7.76
N ALA A 123 16.54 -4.91 7.20
CA ALA A 123 16.57 -4.67 5.76
C ALA A 123 17.21 -5.83 4.99
N THR A 124 18.31 -6.37 5.50
CA THR A 124 19.03 -7.52 4.91
C THR A 124 18.20 -8.79 4.98
N TYR A 125 17.51 -9.02 6.11
CA TYR A 125 16.58 -10.13 6.26
C TYR A 125 15.43 -10.05 5.24
N LEU A 126 14.78 -8.89 5.13
CA LEU A 126 13.69 -8.65 4.18
C LEU A 126 14.16 -8.85 2.73
N TRP A 127 15.34 -8.31 2.39
CA TRP A 127 15.95 -8.49 1.08
C TRP A 127 16.14 -9.95 0.71
N ASN A 128 16.74 -10.74 1.61
CA ASN A 128 17.09 -12.13 1.35
C ASN A 128 15.90 -13.10 1.39
N ASN A 129 14.88 -12.82 2.21
CA ASN A 129 13.78 -13.75 2.43
C ASN A 129 12.51 -13.45 1.63
N TYR A 130 12.32 -12.20 1.17
CA TYR A 130 11.09 -11.76 0.51
C TYR A 130 11.31 -11.01 -0.81
N LEU A 131 12.46 -10.33 -0.94
CA LEU A 131 12.80 -9.59 -2.16
C LEU A 131 13.85 -10.34 -2.99
N GLY A 132 14.72 -9.62 -3.70
CA GLY A 132 15.64 -10.18 -4.71
C GLY A 132 16.93 -10.80 -4.17
N GLY A 133 17.09 -10.89 -2.85
CA GLY A 133 18.22 -11.57 -2.23
C GLY A 133 18.06 -13.10 -2.24
N LYS A 134 18.96 -13.78 -1.54
CA LYS A 134 18.99 -15.25 -1.49
C LYS A 134 18.87 -15.75 -0.05
N SER A 135 18.02 -16.74 0.14
CA SER A 135 17.85 -17.47 1.40
C SER A 135 17.39 -18.89 1.07
N SER A 136 17.86 -19.89 1.83
CA SER A 136 17.41 -21.28 1.70
C SER A 136 16.08 -21.55 2.37
N SER A 137 15.55 -20.61 3.16
CA SER A 137 14.35 -20.78 3.98
C SER A 137 13.40 -19.58 3.83
N ARG A 138 13.12 -19.18 2.59
CA ARG A 138 12.18 -18.10 2.27
C ARG A 138 10.76 -18.48 2.72
N PRO A 139 10.09 -17.72 3.61
CA PRO A 139 8.80 -18.12 4.19
C PRO A 139 7.66 -18.26 3.17
N LEU A 140 7.68 -17.46 2.11
CA LEU A 140 6.69 -17.47 1.03
C LEU A 140 7.19 -18.18 -0.24
N GLY A 141 8.28 -18.95 -0.14
CA GLY A 141 8.88 -19.63 -1.27
C GLY A 141 9.74 -18.70 -2.16
N ASP A 142 9.90 -19.09 -3.42
CA ASP A 142 10.85 -18.47 -4.36
C ASP A 142 10.34 -17.21 -5.05
N ALA A 143 9.07 -16.83 -4.86
CA ALA A 143 8.55 -15.58 -5.40
C ALA A 143 9.30 -14.38 -4.81
N VAL A 144 9.49 -13.37 -5.66
CA VAL A 144 10.13 -12.10 -5.30
C VAL A 144 9.02 -11.05 -5.24
N LEU A 145 8.75 -10.55 -4.04
CA LEU A 145 7.77 -9.49 -3.82
C LEU A 145 8.21 -8.18 -4.45
N ASP A 146 7.24 -7.30 -4.68
CA ASP A 146 7.49 -6.02 -5.35
C ASP A 146 8.00 -4.95 -4.38
N GLY A 147 7.72 -5.08 -3.09
CA GLY A 147 8.11 -4.07 -2.12
C GLY A 147 7.84 -4.45 -0.68
N ILE A 148 8.06 -3.46 0.18
CA ILE A 148 7.77 -3.51 1.61
C ILE A 148 6.81 -2.37 1.96
N ASP A 149 5.77 -2.71 2.69
CA ASP A 149 4.81 -1.80 3.28
C ASP A 149 5.11 -1.60 4.77
N PHE A 150 5.15 -0.34 5.21
CA PHE A 150 5.35 0.04 6.60
C PHE A 150 4.00 0.37 7.25
N ASP A 151 3.44 -0.62 7.94
CA ASP A 151 2.26 -0.47 8.79
C ASP A 151 2.69 -0.47 10.26
N ILE A 152 3.36 0.60 10.66
CA ILE A 152 3.96 0.73 12.00
C ILE A 152 2.97 1.45 12.91
N GLU A 153 2.40 0.72 13.87
CA GLU A 153 1.34 1.24 14.75
C GLU A 153 1.78 1.42 16.21
N GLY A 154 3.05 1.13 16.53
CA GLY A 154 3.56 1.23 17.89
C GLY A 154 5.08 1.04 18.01
N GLY A 155 5.54 0.91 19.27
CA GLY A 155 6.95 0.75 19.59
C GLY A 155 7.69 2.08 19.66
N THR A 156 8.72 2.25 18.84
CA THR A 156 9.55 3.48 18.80
C THR A 156 9.43 4.20 17.46
N PRO A 157 9.52 5.53 17.41
CA PRO A 157 9.53 6.27 16.14
C PRO A 157 10.90 6.26 15.43
N LEU A 158 11.90 5.59 15.99
CA LEU A 158 13.29 5.67 15.56
C LEU A 158 13.63 4.62 14.48
N HIS A 159 14.57 4.96 13.61
CA HIS A 159 15.24 4.07 12.64
C HIS A 159 14.38 3.50 11.49
N TRP A 160 13.10 3.82 11.40
CA TRP A 160 12.27 3.48 10.24
C TRP A 160 12.75 4.17 8.95
N ASP A 161 13.34 5.35 9.08
CA ASP A 161 13.99 6.09 8.00
C ASP A 161 15.27 5.39 7.53
N ASP A 162 16.08 4.87 8.46
CA ASP A 162 17.23 4.03 8.12
C ASP A 162 16.81 2.76 7.39
N LEU A 163 15.77 2.07 7.87
CA LEU A 163 15.21 0.89 7.21
C LEU A 163 14.76 1.23 5.78
N ALA A 164 14.06 2.34 5.57
CA ALA A 164 13.65 2.81 4.25
C ALA A 164 14.87 3.04 3.33
N ARG A 165 15.92 3.71 3.82
CA ARG A 165 17.16 3.96 3.05
C ARG A 165 17.84 2.65 2.64
N PHE A 166 18.00 1.71 3.56
CA PHE A 166 18.62 0.42 3.26
C PHE A 166 17.81 -0.40 2.26
N LEU A 167 16.49 -0.50 2.45
CA LEU A 167 15.61 -1.19 1.50
C LEU A 167 15.65 -0.54 0.12
N LYS A 168 15.59 0.79 0.04
CA LYS A 168 15.65 1.49 -1.24
C LYS A 168 16.98 1.27 -1.94
N GLY A 169 18.09 1.23 -1.19
CA GLY A 169 19.43 0.96 -1.70
C GLY A 169 19.53 -0.34 -2.50
N TYR A 170 18.77 -1.37 -2.15
CA TYR A 170 18.72 -2.63 -2.91
C TYR A 170 18.12 -2.50 -4.31
N SER A 171 17.42 -1.40 -4.62
CA SER A 171 16.93 -1.13 -5.98
C SER A 171 18.06 -1.04 -7.01
N ASN A 172 19.28 -0.72 -6.57
CA ASN A 172 20.46 -0.66 -7.42
C ASN A 172 20.93 -2.03 -7.92
N SER A 173 20.38 -3.13 -7.38
CA SER A 173 20.67 -4.51 -7.79
C SER A 173 19.89 -4.97 -9.03
N GLY A 174 19.19 -4.06 -9.72
CA GLY A 174 18.52 -4.32 -11.00
C GLY A 174 17.00 -4.57 -10.92
N ARG A 175 16.44 -4.81 -9.73
CA ARG A 175 14.97 -4.83 -9.51
C ARG A 175 14.59 -3.75 -8.51
N ARG A 176 13.68 -2.87 -8.92
CA ARG A 176 13.13 -1.81 -8.07
C ARG A 176 12.44 -2.41 -6.84
N VAL A 177 12.72 -1.83 -5.67
CA VAL A 177 11.99 -2.08 -4.43
C VAL A 177 10.98 -0.95 -4.22
N TYR A 178 9.69 -1.30 -4.26
CA TYR A 178 8.63 -0.38 -3.87
C TYR A 178 8.62 -0.21 -2.36
N LEU A 179 8.45 1.03 -1.90
CA LEU A 179 8.22 1.32 -0.49
C LEU A 179 6.84 1.96 -0.34
N THR A 180 6.05 1.42 0.55
CA THR A 180 4.73 1.96 0.90
C THR A 180 4.59 2.12 2.40
N ALA A 181 3.62 2.91 2.83
CA ALA A 181 3.35 3.11 4.26
C ALA A 181 1.85 3.31 4.52
N ALA A 182 1.43 2.86 5.70
CA ALA A 182 0.08 2.99 6.22
C ALA A 182 0.03 3.85 7.49
N PRO A 183 0.42 5.13 7.45
CA PRO A 183 0.30 5.99 8.61
C PRO A 183 -1.16 6.16 9.03
N GLN A 184 -1.41 6.42 10.31
CA GLN A 184 -2.72 6.88 10.75
C GLN A 184 -3.01 8.29 10.23
N CYS A 185 -4.28 8.70 10.14
CA CYS A 185 -4.61 10.03 9.61
C CYS A 185 -4.15 11.25 10.46
N PRO A 186 -3.92 11.17 11.79
CA PRO A 186 -3.36 12.30 12.52
C PRO A 186 -1.98 12.68 11.96
N PHE A 187 -1.81 13.95 11.61
CA PHE A 187 -0.59 14.45 10.97
C PHE A 187 0.22 15.34 11.92
N PRO A 188 1.56 15.18 11.99
CA PRO A 188 2.33 14.08 11.40
C PRO A 188 2.10 12.75 12.12
N ASP A 189 2.23 11.64 11.40
CA ASP A 189 2.17 10.31 12.01
C ASP A 189 3.34 10.10 12.99
N ALA A 190 3.02 9.61 14.18
CA ALA A 190 3.95 9.48 15.28
C ALA A 190 5.05 8.44 15.03
N TRP A 191 4.78 7.41 14.23
CA TRP A 191 5.64 6.24 14.09
C TRP A 191 6.46 6.28 12.81
N VAL A 192 5.81 6.49 11.66
CA VAL A 192 6.43 6.41 10.34
C VAL A 192 6.75 7.80 9.75
N GLY A 193 6.39 8.89 10.42
CA GLY A 193 6.63 10.26 9.95
C GLY A 193 8.10 10.56 9.60
N GLY A 194 9.04 10.07 10.42
CA GLY A 194 10.48 10.19 10.14
C GLY A 194 10.90 9.47 8.85
N ALA A 195 10.34 8.30 8.59
CA ALA A 195 10.60 7.56 7.35
C ALA A 195 10.00 8.26 6.14
N LEU A 196 8.76 8.77 6.24
CA LEU A 196 8.10 9.49 5.16
C LEU A 196 8.88 10.73 4.70
N ASN A 197 9.50 11.45 5.64
CA ASN A 197 10.33 12.63 5.35
C ASN A 197 11.57 12.33 4.49
N THR A 198 11.97 11.06 4.32
CA THR A 198 13.05 10.67 3.41
C THR A 198 12.72 10.89 1.94
N GLY A 199 11.44 10.96 1.57
CA GLY A 199 10.99 11.05 0.18
C GLY A 199 11.18 9.76 -0.63
N LEU A 200 11.40 8.62 0.02
CA LEU A 200 11.68 7.34 -0.64
C LEU A 200 10.43 6.51 -0.93
N PHE A 201 9.29 6.88 -0.35
CA PHE A 201 8.03 6.15 -0.46
C PHE A 201 7.33 6.42 -1.79
N ASP A 202 6.95 5.33 -2.45
CA ASP A 202 6.23 5.39 -3.71
C ASP A 202 4.74 5.65 -3.47
N TYR A 203 4.12 4.94 -2.52
CA TYR A 203 2.69 5.05 -2.22
C TYR A 203 2.46 5.18 -0.71
N VAL A 204 1.52 6.02 -0.30
CA VAL A 204 1.15 6.18 1.11
C VAL A 204 -0.36 6.05 1.22
N TRP A 205 -0.86 5.01 1.90
CA TRP A 205 -2.28 4.81 2.15
C TRP A 205 -2.62 5.19 3.58
N VAL A 206 -2.95 6.46 3.76
CA VAL A 206 -3.25 7.04 5.07
C VAL A 206 -4.55 6.44 5.61
N GLN A 207 -4.55 5.92 6.83
CA GLN A 207 -5.69 5.27 7.46
C GLN A 207 -6.67 6.33 8.00
N PHE A 208 -7.73 6.63 7.24
CA PHE A 208 -8.79 7.59 7.60
C PHE A 208 -9.91 6.94 8.43
N TYR A 209 -9.53 6.14 9.43
CA TYR A 209 -10.44 5.44 10.33
C TYR A 209 -9.81 5.27 11.72
N ASN A 210 -10.63 4.88 12.71
CA ASN A 210 -10.26 4.79 14.13
C ASN A 210 -9.71 6.10 14.74
N ASN A 211 -9.89 7.24 14.07
CA ASN A 211 -9.30 8.53 14.42
C ASN A 211 -10.29 9.67 14.14
N ALA A 212 -11.18 9.94 15.09
CA ALA A 212 -12.22 10.96 14.99
C ALA A 212 -11.76 12.36 14.49
N PRO A 213 -10.56 12.88 14.85
CA PRO A 213 -10.12 14.21 14.41
C PRO A 213 -9.86 14.34 12.91
N CYS A 214 -9.69 13.23 12.18
CA CYS A 214 -9.29 13.26 10.76
C CYS A 214 -10.06 12.28 9.87
N GLN A 215 -10.94 11.44 10.40
CA GLN A 215 -11.77 10.54 9.60
C GLN A 215 -13.07 11.20 9.11
N TYR A 216 -13.80 10.48 8.24
CA TYR A 216 -15.17 10.82 7.86
C TYR A 216 -16.13 10.64 9.03
N THR A 217 -17.09 11.55 9.14
CA THR A 217 -18.23 11.44 10.06
C THR A 217 -19.49 11.61 9.22
N SER A 218 -20.54 10.81 9.46
CA SER A 218 -21.75 10.85 8.64
C SER A 218 -22.27 12.27 8.44
N GLY A 219 -22.39 12.68 7.17
CA GLY A 219 -22.81 14.02 6.76
C GLY A 219 -21.72 15.12 6.82
N SER A 220 -20.46 14.78 7.07
CA SER A 220 -19.36 15.76 7.13
C SER A 220 -18.02 15.20 6.65
N THR A 221 -17.47 15.84 5.62
CA THR A 221 -16.14 15.55 5.07
C THR A 221 -15.04 16.48 5.59
N THR A 222 -15.37 17.46 6.45
CA THR A 222 -14.45 18.54 6.85
C THR A 222 -13.14 18.02 7.45
N ASN A 223 -13.21 17.15 8.47
CA ASN A 223 -12.03 16.61 9.14
C ASN A 223 -11.12 15.83 8.17
N LEU A 224 -11.74 14.98 7.34
CA LEU A 224 -11.05 14.20 6.31
C LEU A 224 -10.38 15.11 5.29
N ALA A 225 -11.11 16.10 4.76
CA ALA A 225 -10.59 17.02 3.75
C ALA A 225 -9.42 17.86 4.29
N ASP A 226 -9.50 18.31 5.54
CA ASP A 226 -8.42 19.09 6.17
C ASP A 226 -7.19 18.24 6.48
N ALA A 227 -7.36 17.00 6.95
CA ALA A 227 -6.26 16.06 7.10
C ALA A 227 -5.66 15.67 5.75
N TRP A 228 -6.48 15.40 4.72
CA TRP A 228 -6.01 15.11 3.36
C TRP A 228 -5.07 16.20 2.83
N LYS A 229 -5.44 17.48 2.99
CA LYS A 229 -4.58 18.62 2.60
C LYS A 229 -3.20 18.58 3.27
N GLN A 230 -3.14 18.18 4.55
CA GLN A 230 -1.88 18.04 5.28
C GLN A 230 -1.04 16.89 4.69
N TRP A 231 -1.67 15.75 4.42
CA TRP A 231 -1.01 14.58 3.84
C TRP A 231 -0.46 14.80 2.43
N LEU A 232 -1.03 15.73 1.65
CA LEU A 232 -0.47 16.13 0.35
C LEU A 232 0.92 16.77 0.44
N THR A 233 1.35 17.22 1.63
CA THR A 233 2.69 17.78 1.84
C THR A 233 3.79 16.71 1.89
N VAL A 234 3.43 15.44 2.12
CA VAL A 234 4.39 14.33 2.20
C VAL A 234 5.10 14.12 0.86
N PRO A 235 6.43 13.92 0.82
CA PRO A 235 7.20 13.70 -0.40
C PRO A 235 7.05 12.27 -0.96
N ALA A 236 5.82 11.80 -1.13
CA ALA A 236 5.50 10.53 -1.80
C ALA A 236 4.97 10.77 -3.23
N LYS A 237 5.01 9.73 -4.08
CA LYS A 237 4.53 9.85 -5.47
C LYS A 237 3.01 9.90 -5.55
N GLN A 238 2.33 9.03 -4.80
CA GLN A 238 0.87 9.05 -4.69
C GLN A 238 0.42 8.82 -3.25
N ILE A 239 -0.69 9.45 -2.88
CA ILE A 239 -1.40 9.30 -1.62
C ILE A 239 -2.74 8.61 -1.91
N PHE A 240 -3.07 7.62 -1.10
CA PHE A 240 -4.30 6.83 -1.17
C PHE A 240 -5.15 7.11 0.08
N LEU A 241 -6.46 7.12 -0.12
CA LEU A 241 -7.43 7.20 0.97
C LEU A 241 -7.65 5.81 1.56
N GLY A 242 -7.06 5.52 2.72
CA GLY A 242 -7.24 4.26 3.44
C GLY A 242 -8.55 4.22 4.22
N LEU A 243 -9.35 3.19 3.98
CA LEU A 243 -10.71 3.03 4.50
C LEU A 243 -10.94 1.61 5.03
N PRO A 244 -11.84 1.43 6.00
CA PRO A 244 -12.39 0.12 6.30
C PRO A 244 -13.33 -0.28 5.17
N ALA A 245 -13.25 -1.54 4.72
CA ALA A 245 -14.12 -2.07 3.66
C ALA A 245 -15.55 -2.36 4.14
N SER A 246 -15.79 -2.31 5.45
CA SER A 246 -17.04 -2.66 6.10
C SER A 246 -17.19 -1.89 7.42
N PRO A 247 -18.40 -1.58 7.90
CA PRO A 247 -18.61 -1.02 9.24
C PRO A 247 -18.00 -1.87 10.36
N GLN A 248 -17.84 -3.18 10.14
CA GLN A 248 -17.29 -4.12 11.10
C GLN A 248 -15.75 -4.19 11.07
N ALA A 249 -15.11 -3.61 10.06
CA ALA A 249 -13.65 -3.70 9.87
C ALA A 249 -12.86 -2.72 10.76
N ALA A 250 -13.52 -1.70 11.31
CA ALA A 250 -12.91 -0.69 12.18
C ALA A 250 -13.92 -0.21 13.24
N GLY A 251 -13.43 0.37 14.33
CA GLY A 251 -14.29 0.92 15.38
C GLY A 251 -15.02 2.20 14.95
N SER A 252 -14.49 2.93 13.98
CA SER A 252 -15.15 4.11 13.39
C SER A 252 -14.50 4.53 12.07
N GLY A 253 -15.13 5.44 11.32
CA GLY A 253 -14.58 6.02 10.09
C GLY A 253 -14.98 5.34 8.78
N PHE A 254 -15.87 4.35 8.84
CA PHE A 254 -16.47 3.78 7.63
C PHE A 254 -17.26 4.83 6.84
N ILE A 255 -17.12 4.80 5.52
CA ILE A 255 -17.78 5.68 4.57
C ILE A 255 -18.67 4.81 3.69
N PRO A 256 -20.01 4.96 3.70
CA PRO A 256 -20.87 4.30 2.72
C PRO A 256 -20.40 4.57 1.29
N ALA A 257 -20.58 3.59 0.39
CA ALA A 257 -20.08 3.69 -0.99
C ALA A 257 -20.65 4.92 -1.72
N ASP A 258 -21.93 5.24 -1.51
CA ASP A 258 -22.56 6.42 -2.12
C ASP A 258 -21.95 7.72 -1.61
N ASP A 259 -21.74 7.85 -0.30
CA ASP A 259 -21.08 9.02 0.30
C ASP A 259 -19.62 9.15 -0.17
N LEU A 260 -18.89 8.03 -0.32
CA LEU A 260 -17.54 8.05 -0.89
C LEU A 260 -17.56 8.66 -2.30
N LYS A 261 -18.49 8.19 -3.15
CA LYS A 261 -18.62 8.64 -4.54
C LYS A 261 -19.09 10.09 -4.67
N SER A 262 -20.08 10.50 -3.89
CA SER A 262 -20.70 11.83 -4.03
C SER A 262 -19.96 12.92 -3.28
N ASP A 263 -19.41 12.62 -2.10
CA ASP A 263 -18.96 13.65 -1.16
C ASP A 263 -17.43 13.68 -1.03
N VAL A 264 -16.75 12.55 -1.12
CA VAL A 264 -15.32 12.44 -0.79
C VAL A 264 -14.44 12.42 -2.04
N LEU A 265 -14.69 11.51 -2.98
CA LEU A 265 -13.88 11.38 -4.20
C LEU A 265 -13.80 12.70 -4.99
N PRO A 266 -14.87 13.49 -5.18
CA PRO A 266 -14.80 14.77 -5.87
C PRO A 266 -13.85 15.79 -5.19
N LEU A 267 -13.65 15.69 -3.87
CA LEU A 267 -12.76 16.57 -3.12
C LEU A 267 -11.28 16.20 -3.28
N ILE A 268 -10.98 14.91 -3.42
CA ILE A 268 -9.60 14.40 -3.35
C ILE A 268 -9.01 14.03 -4.72
N LYS A 269 -9.82 13.64 -5.71
CA LYS A 269 -9.30 13.21 -7.02
C LYS A 269 -8.55 14.31 -7.78
N SER A 270 -8.88 15.59 -7.54
CA SER A 270 -8.24 16.72 -8.20
C SER A 270 -6.93 17.19 -7.55
N THR A 271 -6.46 16.55 -6.48
CA THR A 271 -5.33 17.07 -5.67
C THR A 271 -3.93 16.70 -6.20
N GLY A 272 -3.82 16.17 -7.43
CA GLY A 272 -2.56 15.90 -8.15
C GLY A 272 -1.73 14.72 -7.65
N LYS A 273 -1.81 14.37 -6.35
CA LYS A 273 -1.17 13.18 -5.74
C LYS A 273 -2.13 12.02 -5.49
N TYR A 274 -3.41 12.16 -5.81
CA TYR A 274 -4.38 11.07 -5.60
C TYR A 274 -3.94 9.81 -6.37
N GLY A 275 -3.80 8.71 -5.64
CA GLY A 275 -3.43 7.40 -6.18
C GLY A 275 -4.59 6.41 -6.24
N GLY A 276 -5.66 6.67 -5.50
CA GLY A 276 -6.78 5.75 -5.33
C GLY A 276 -7.22 5.60 -3.87
N ILE A 277 -7.77 4.44 -3.55
CA ILE A 277 -8.17 4.06 -2.19
C ILE A 277 -7.39 2.82 -1.71
N MET A 278 -7.28 2.67 -0.40
CA MET A 278 -6.81 1.44 0.23
C MET A 278 -7.93 0.90 1.11
N LEU A 279 -8.09 -0.42 1.16
CA LEU A 279 -9.14 -1.09 1.92
C LEU A 279 -8.53 -2.03 2.96
N TRP A 280 -8.98 -1.87 4.20
CA TRP A 280 -8.83 -2.84 5.28
C TRP A 280 -10.16 -3.57 5.49
N SER A 281 -10.31 -4.85 5.17
CA SER A 281 -9.38 -5.78 4.52
C SER A 281 -10.15 -6.68 3.55
N LYS A 282 -9.46 -7.59 2.84
CA LYS A 282 -10.09 -8.50 1.86
C LYS A 282 -11.26 -9.29 2.44
N TYR A 283 -11.12 -9.80 3.67
CA TYR A 283 -12.24 -10.49 4.34
C TYR A 283 -13.53 -9.66 4.35
N TYR A 284 -13.44 -8.41 4.78
CA TYR A 284 -14.58 -7.52 4.90
C TYR A 284 -15.07 -7.02 3.53
N ASP A 285 -14.15 -6.82 2.59
CA ASP A 285 -14.48 -6.47 1.21
C ASP A 285 -15.29 -7.57 0.52
N ASP A 286 -15.01 -8.84 0.80
CA ASP A 286 -15.82 -9.97 0.30
C ASP A 286 -17.24 -9.99 0.90
N GLN A 287 -17.39 -9.61 2.17
CA GLN A 287 -18.71 -9.62 2.82
C GLN A 287 -19.63 -8.53 2.25
N ASP A 288 -19.09 -7.33 2.07
CA ASP A 288 -19.89 -6.14 1.76
C ASP A 288 -19.77 -5.67 0.29
N GLY A 289 -18.86 -6.26 -0.48
CA GLY A 289 -18.67 -5.95 -1.91
C GLY A 289 -18.19 -4.51 -2.17
N TYR A 290 -17.47 -3.91 -1.20
CA TYR A 290 -17.15 -2.48 -1.20
C TYR A 290 -16.35 -2.06 -2.42
N SER A 291 -15.23 -2.74 -2.71
CA SER A 291 -14.37 -2.46 -3.86
C SER A 291 -15.14 -2.54 -5.17
N SER A 292 -16.01 -3.54 -5.33
CA SER A 292 -16.84 -3.70 -6.52
C SER A 292 -17.81 -2.54 -6.71
N SER A 293 -18.31 -1.95 -5.61
CA SER A 293 -19.27 -0.85 -5.64
C SER A 293 -18.66 0.52 -5.98
N VAL A 294 -17.33 0.68 -5.85
CA VAL A 294 -16.62 1.96 -6.03
C VAL A 294 -15.54 1.93 -7.11
N LYS A 295 -15.22 0.75 -7.67
CA LYS A 295 -14.13 0.56 -8.63
C LYS A 295 -14.19 1.46 -9.86
N SER A 296 -15.38 1.74 -10.38
CA SER A 296 -15.57 2.63 -11.53
C SER A 296 -15.28 4.09 -11.23
N ASP A 297 -15.34 4.47 -9.95
CA ASP A 297 -15.30 5.85 -9.48
C ASP A 297 -13.92 6.22 -8.93
N VAL A 298 -13.09 5.23 -8.59
CA VAL A 298 -11.68 5.36 -8.18
C VAL A 298 -10.79 5.56 -9.40
#